data_AF-A0A7C3NAR0-F1
#
_entry.id   AF-A0A7C3NAR0-F1
#
_cell.length_a   1.000
_cell.length_b   1.000
_cell.length_c   1.000
_cell.angle_alpha   90.00
_cell.angle_beta   90.00
_cell.angle_gamma   90.00
#
_symmetry.space_group_name_H-M   'P 1'
#
loop_
_entity.id
_entity.type
_entity.pdbx_description
1 polymer ?
#
loop_
_entity_poly.entity_id
_entity_poly.type
_entity_poly.pdbx_seq_one_letter_code
_entity_poly.pdbx_strand_id
1 'polypeptide(L)'
;MRKTKKELQRYVNELCELAQQLFPGAKVRVKPPYETEDADIIVELPSDWRGGTARQRDILIRRKLDILMETGYDILVFIEKPNRRKVSGDGTKKAKTKAAR
;
A
#
# COMPACT_ATOMS: atom_id res chain seq x y z
N MET A 1 -20.98 2.32 -20.75
CA MET A 1 -19.70 2.04 -21.41
C MET A 1 -19.29 0.61 -21.11
N ARG A 2 -18.68 -0.12 -22.06
CA ARG A 2 -18.20 -1.49 -21.80
C ARG A 2 -16.82 -1.40 -21.15
N LYS A 3 -16.71 -1.83 -19.89
CA LYS A 3 -15.44 -1.86 -19.17
C LYS A 3 -14.44 -2.80 -19.85
N THR A 4 -13.17 -2.42 -19.90
CA THR A 4 -12.09 -3.21 -20.49
C THR A 4 -10.88 -3.27 -19.57
N LYS A 5 -10.20 -4.43 -19.56
CA LYS A 5 -8.96 -4.61 -18.80
C LYS A 5 -7.85 -3.62 -19.18
N LYS A 6 -7.80 -3.23 -20.47
CA LYS A 6 -6.80 -2.25 -20.96
C LYS A 6 -7.03 -0.87 -20.38
N GLU A 7 -8.28 -0.46 -20.23
CA GLU A 7 -8.64 0.83 -19.67
C GLU A 7 -8.41 0.85 -18.16
N LEU A 8 -8.83 -0.20 -17.45
CA LEU A 8 -8.50 -0.36 -16.02
C LEU A 8 -6.99 -0.28 -15.77
N GLN A 9 -6.17 -0.96 -16.59
CA GLN A 9 -4.72 -0.90 -16.47
C GLN A 9 -4.16 0.53 -16.61
N ARG A 10 -4.78 1.39 -17.43
CA ARG A 10 -4.34 2.80 -17.55
C ARG A 10 -4.54 3.54 -16.24
N TYR A 11 -5.72 3.42 -15.62
CA TYR A 11 -6.01 4.05 -14.34
C TYR A 11 -5.17 3.48 -13.19
N VAL A 12 -4.92 2.17 -13.21
CA VAL A 12 -4.01 1.54 -12.25
C VAL A 12 -2.59 2.10 -12.38
N ASN A 13 -2.07 2.23 -13.60
CA ASN A 13 -0.76 2.82 -13.84
C ASN A 13 -0.70 4.28 -13.38
N GLU A 14 -1.73 5.06 -13.71
CA GLU A 14 -1.85 6.46 -13.29
C GLU A 14 -1.80 6.60 -11.76
N LEU A 15 -2.57 5.80 -11.03
CA LEU A 15 -2.56 5.81 -9.57
C LEU A 15 -1.23 5.32 -8.98
N CYS A 16 -0.55 4.38 -9.65
CA CYS A 16 0.78 3.93 -9.24
C CYS A 16 1.82 5.05 -9.38
N GLU A 17 1.83 5.76 -10.51
CA GLU A 17 2.73 6.90 -10.74
C GLU A 17 2.46 8.02 -9.75
N LEU A 18 1.19 8.37 -9.52
CA LEU A 18 0.80 9.36 -8.51
C LEU A 18 1.26 8.94 -7.10
N ALA A 19 1.10 7.67 -6.73
CA ALA A 19 1.56 7.17 -5.44
C ALA A 19 3.09 7.28 -5.29
N GLN A 20 3.86 6.98 -6.34
CA GLN A 20 5.33 7.13 -6.34
C GLN A 20 5.76 8.60 -6.20
N GLN A 21 5.06 9.53 -6.83
CA GLN A 21 5.34 10.96 -6.70
C GLN A 21 5.04 11.48 -5.29
N LEU A 22 3.94 11.03 -4.68
CA LEU A 22 3.52 11.45 -3.35
C LEU A 22 4.35 10.82 -2.22
N PHE A 23 4.87 9.61 -2.45
CA PHE A 23 5.69 8.86 -1.51
C PHE A 23 7.03 8.48 -2.14
N PRO A 24 7.98 9.43 -2.22
CA PRO A 24 9.31 9.14 -2.75
C PRO A 24 9.97 7.96 -2.02
N GLY A 25 10.49 6.99 -2.78
CA GLY A 25 11.11 5.79 -2.24
C GLY A 25 10.15 4.70 -1.75
N ALA A 26 8.82 4.91 -1.86
CA ALA A 26 7.86 3.86 -1.59
C ALA A 26 7.87 2.78 -2.69
N LYS A 27 7.70 1.53 -2.28
CA LYS A 27 7.51 0.42 -3.20
C LYS A 27 6.01 0.29 -3.51
N VAL A 28 5.65 0.54 -4.77
CA VAL A 28 4.27 0.42 -5.24
C VAL A 28 4.09 -0.89 -5.98
N ARG A 29 3.08 -1.67 -5.60
CA ARG A 29 2.73 -2.93 -6.26
C ARG A 29 1.22 -3.04 -6.44
N VAL A 30 0.81 -3.66 -7.54
CA VAL A 30 -0.59 -4.03 -7.79
C VAL A 30 -0.77 -5.47 -7.37
N LYS A 31 -1.86 -5.79 -6.66
CA LYS A 31 -2.15 -7.16 -6.22
C LYS A 31 -2.71 -7.97 -7.39
N PRO A 32 -2.07 -9.09 -7.77
CA PRO A 32 -2.64 -10.00 -8.75
C PRO A 32 -3.53 -11.08 -8.08
N PRO A 33 -4.53 -11.61 -8.81
CA PRO A 33 -5.13 -11.04 -10.01
C PRO A 33 -6.05 -9.86 -9.64
N TYR A 34 -6.16 -8.88 -10.52
CA TYR A 34 -7.21 -7.87 -10.45
C TYR A 34 -8.23 -8.17 -11.56
N GLU A 35 -9.52 -8.01 -11.27
CA GLU A 35 -10.58 -8.36 -12.20
C GLU A 35 -10.73 -7.29 -13.28
N THR A 36 -11.69 -7.44 -14.20
CA THR A 36 -11.91 -6.45 -15.26
C THR A 36 -12.52 -5.14 -14.74
N GLU A 37 -12.91 -5.10 -13.47
CA GLU A 37 -13.66 -3.99 -12.88
C GLU A 37 -13.05 -3.40 -11.60
N ASP A 38 -12.12 -4.12 -10.97
CA ASP A 38 -11.51 -3.75 -9.71
C ASP A 38 -9.99 -3.94 -9.71
N ALA A 39 -9.29 -3.22 -8.83
CA ALA A 39 -7.86 -3.44 -8.60
C ALA A 39 -7.42 -2.94 -7.21
N ASP A 40 -6.46 -3.66 -6.62
CA ASP A 40 -5.83 -3.26 -5.36
C ASP A 40 -4.38 -2.79 -5.62
N ILE A 41 -4.07 -1.58 -5.19
CA ILE A 41 -2.72 -0.99 -5.21
C ILE A 41 -2.20 -0.91 -3.77
N ILE A 42 -1.02 -1.46 -3.54
CA ILE A 42 -0.32 -1.44 -2.24
C ILE A 42 0.90 -0.52 -2.37
N VAL A 43 0.97 0.46 -1.48
CA VAL A 43 2.06 1.43 -1.35
C VAL A 43 2.79 1.16 -0.04
N GLU A 44 3.96 0.52 -0.14
CA GLU A 44 4.82 0.23 1.00
C GLU A 44 5.78 1.40 1.21
N LEU A 45 5.59 2.14 2.31
CA LEU A 45 6.44 3.28 2.64
C LEU A 45 7.85 2.81 3.06
N PRO A 46 8.90 3.58 2.72
CA PRO A 46 10.26 3.20 3.04
C PRO A 46 10.47 3.21 4.56
N SER A 47 11.43 2.40 5.04
CA SER A 47 11.66 2.16 6.47
C SER A 47 11.99 3.42 7.28
N ASP A 48 12.58 4.40 6.63
CA ASP A 48 13.00 5.69 7.16
C ASP A 48 11.93 6.79 7.03
N TRP A 49 10.73 6.47 6.52
CA TRP A 49 9.65 7.45 6.37
C TRP A 49 9.28 8.11 7.71
N ARG A 50 9.45 9.44 7.79
CA ARG A 50 9.15 10.24 8.99
C ARG A 50 7.97 11.20 8.84
N GLY A 51 7.41 11.32 7.62
CA GLY A 51 6.33 12.25 7.31
C GLY A 51 4.94 11.75 7.70
N GLY A 52 4.01 12.69 7.89
CA GLY A 52 2.58 12.38 7.88
C GLY A 52 2.15 11.90 6.49
N THR A 53 1.14 11.03 6.44
CA THR A 53 0.61 10.46 5.19
C THR A 53 -0.79 10.97 4.85
N ALA A 54 -1.41 11.77 5.71
CA ALA A 54 -2.82 12.15 5.61
C ALA A 54 -3.11 12.94 4.32
N ARG A 55 -2.34 14.00 4.06
CA ARG A 55 -2.55 14.85 2.87
C ARG A 55 -2.33 14.09 1.56
N GLN A 56 -1.28 13.28 1.49
CA GLN A 56 -0.98 12.45 0.33
C GLN A 56 -2.07 11.39 0.11
N ARG A 57 -2.55 10.79 1.20
CA ARG A 57 -3.67 9.84 1.16
C ARG A 57 -4.94 10.51 0.64
N ASP A 58 -5.25 11.72 1.06
CA ASP A 58 -6.44 12.44 0.59
C ASP A 58 -6.37 12.71 -0.92
N ILE A 59 -5.19 13.01 -1.47
CA ILE A 59 -4.99 13.19 -2.91
C ILE A 59 -5.30 11.88 -3.67
N LEU A 60 -4.77 10.75 -3.20
CA LEU A 60 -5.07 9.43 -3.79
C LEU A 60 -6.55 9.04 -3.67
N ILE A 61 -7.17 9.34 -2.53
CA ILE A 61 -8.60 9.08 -2.31
C ILE A 61 -9.46 9.91 -3.26
N ARG A 62 -9.13 11.19 -3.46
CA ARG A 62 -9.86 12.03 -4.43
C ARG A 62 -9.74 11.43 -5.83
N ARG A 63 -8.53 11.11 -6.26
CA ARG A 63 -8.33 10.61 -7.62
C ARG A 63 -9.01 9.26 -7.88
N LYS A 64 -8.96 8.32 -6.92
CA LYS A 64 -9.66 7.04 -7.08
C LYS A 64 -11.19 7.22 -7.12
N LEU A 65 -11.73 8.19 -6.36
CA LEU A 65 -13.16 8.50 -6.37
C LEU A 65 -13.59 9.13 -7.70
N ASP A 66 -12.78 10.03 -8.27
CA ASP A 66 -13.03 10.60 -9.60
C ASP A 66 -13.10 9.48 -10.65
N ILE A 67 -12.14 8.55 -10.64
CA ILE A 67 -12.13 7.39 -11.55
C ILE A 67 -13.39 6.54 -11.35
N LEU A 68 -13.76 6.22 -10.11
CA LEU A 68 -14.97 5.45 -9.80
C LEU A 68 -16.23 6.16 -10.33
N MET A 69 -16.35 7.48 -10.15
CA MET A 69 -17.51 8.25 -10.61
C MET A 69 -17.57 8.39 -12.14
N GLU A 70 -16.44 8.58 -12.80
CA GLU A 70 -16.36 8.76 -14.26
C GLU A 70 -16.56 7.46 -15.03
N THR A 71 -16.08 6.34 -14.48
CA THR A 71 -15.92 5.08 -15.25
C THR A 71 -16.58 3.87 -14.59
N GLY A 72 -16.81 3.92 -13.29
CA GLY A 72 -17.28 2.79 -12.49
C GLY A 72 -16.20 1.76 -12.12
N TYR A 73 -14.91 2.01 -12.38
CA TYR A 73 -13.82 1.13 -11.90
C TYR A 73 -13.56 1.36 -10.40
N ASP A 74 -13.53 0.28 -9.62
CA ASP A 74 -13.24 0.37 -8.18
C ASP A 74 -11.77 0.01 -7.91
N ILE A 75 -10.94 1.05 -7.80
CA ILE A 75 -9.51 0.89 -7.51
C ILE A 75 -9.25 1.28 -6.06
N LEU A 76 -8.77 0.33 -5.25
CA LEU A 76 -8.41 0.54 -3.86
C LEU A 76 -6.91 0.80 -3.72
N VAL A 77 -6.57 1.76 -2.86
CA VAL A 77 -5.17 2.12 -2.58
C VAL A 77 -4.91 1.97 -1.09
N PHE A 78 -3.96 1.09 -0.75
CA PHE A 78 -3.55 0.78 0.62
C PHE A 78 -2.16 1.35 0.87
N ILE A 79 -2.02 2.15 1.92
CA ILE A 79 -0.72 2.71 2.34
C ILE A 79 -0.26 1.95 3.57
N GLU A 80 0.80 1.16 3.41
CA GLU A 80 1.40 0.38 4.48
C GLU A 80 2.57 1.16 5.09
N LYS A 81 2.46 1.46 6.40
CA LYS A 81 3.58 2.03 7.14
C LYS A 81 4.66 0.96 7.36
N PRO A 82 5.94 1.33 7.37
CA PRO A 82 7.01 0.39 7.67
C PRO A 82 6.77 -0.22 9.05
N ASN A 83 6.73 -1.55 9.08
CA ASN A 83 6.48 -2.29 10.30
C ASN A 83 7.71 -2.19 11.21
N ARG A 84 7.73 -1.20 12.12
CA ARG A 84 8.82 -0.99 13.09
C ARG A 84 9.00 -2.16 14.09
N ARG A 85 8.18 -3.22 14.04
CA ARG A 85 8.24 -4.39 14.93
C ARG A 85 9.00 -5.61 14.38
N LYS A 86 10.08 -5.41 13.61
CA LYS A 86 11.03 -6.50 13.32
C LYS A 86 12.46 -6.13 13.68
N VAL A 87 12.65 -5.75 14.94
CA VAL A 87 13.95 -5.87 15.62
C VAL A 87 13.67 -6.35 17.05
N SER A 88 13.19 -7.59 17.18
CA SER A 88 13.36 -8.32 18.44
C SER A 88 14.65 -9.09 18.27
N GLY A 89 15.71 -8.54 18.87
CA GLY A 89 17.00 -9.18 18.96
C GLY A 89 16.83 -10.63 19.42
N ASP A 90 17.44 -11.51 18.64
CA ASP A 90 17.83 -12.84 19.03
C ASP A 90 18.57 -12.79 20.39
N GLY A 91 18.23 -13.70 21.30
CA GLY A 91 18.81 -13.72 22.65
C GLY A 91 17.83 -14.05 23.77
N THR A 92 16.97 -15.06 23.60
CA THR A 92 16.34 -15.74 24.73
C THR A 92 17.43 -16.40 25.59
N LYS A 93 18.01 -15.66 26.55
CA LYS A 93 18.75 -16.26 27.66
C LYS A 93 17.76 -17.10 28.46
N LYS A 94 17.78 -18.42 28.23
CA LYS A 94 17.15 -19.42 29.09
C LYS A 94 17.66 -19.24 30.52
N ALA A 95 16.87 -18.60 31.37
CA ALA A 95 17.06 -18.69 32.81
C ALA A 95 16.70 -20.13 33.23
N LYS A 96 17.72 -20.97 33.45
CA LYS A 96 17.55 -22.26 34.12
C LYS A 96 17.30 -21.98 35.60
N THR A 97 16.05 -22.07 36.03
CA THR A 97 15.69 -22.13 37.44
C THR A 97 16.24 -23.43 38.02
N LYS A 98 17.33 -23.34 38.79
CA LYS A 98 17.82 -24.46 39.59
C LYS A 98 17.10 -24.38 40.94
N ALA A 99 16.09 -25.21 41.13
CA ALA A 99 15.49 -25.44 42.44
C ALA A 99 16.59 -25.97 43.38
N ALA A 100 16.88 -25.21 44.43
CA ALA A 100 17.64 -25.70 45.58
C ALA A 100 16.65 -26.24 46.61
N ARG A 101 17.07 -27.34 47.22
CA ARG A 101 16.35 -28.21 48.16
C ARG A 101 15.94 -27.50 49.44
#